data_AF-A0A6A3PC11-F1
#
_entry.id   AF-A0A6A3PC11-F1
#
_cell.length_a   1.000
_cell.length_b   1.000
_cell.length_c   1.000
_cell.angle_alpha   90.00
_cell.angle_beta   90.00
_cell.angle_gamma   90.00
#
_symmetry.space_group_name_H-M   'P 1'
#
loop_
_entity.id
_entity.type
_entity.pdbx_description
1 polymer ?
#
loop_
_entity_poly.entity_id
_entity_poly.type
_entity_poly.pdbx_seq_one_letter_code
_entity_poly.pdbx_strand_id
1 'polypeptide(L)'
;MPKRIAWQDTALGIDGPSADAVLDSMKSYEITKSNTMACTMCSDLEPHKMRYRLRECNSQMCESASEFACGWRGNMVTCLKNDEVSIYTVGEHTTQASSPKKKKLTSTQKAFCRDLAEHHLRPMRIRHTMARKFDTLLEDLPALSTVQNFVNHHARSNLGNNDRVDD
;
A
#
# COMPACT_ATOMS: atom_id res chain seq x y z
N MET A 1 -17.52 -21.58 -17.46
CA MET A 1 -16.15 -21.23 -16.99
C MET A 1 -16.12 -19.74 -16.65
N PRO A 2 -15.49 -19.32 -15.55
CA PRO A 2 -15.34 -17.89 -15.25
C PRO A 2 -14.61 -17.20 -16.41
N LYS A 3 -15.12 -16.07 -16.91
CA LYS A 3 -14.45 -15.29 -17.96
C LYS A 3 -13.06 -14.89 -17.46
N ARG A 4 -12.01 -15.26 -18.20
CA ARG A 4 -10.65 -14.78 -17.91
C ARG A 4 -10.63 -13.27 -18.16
N ILE A 5 -10.19 -12.52 -17.16
CA ILE A 5 -9.95 -11.08 -17.29
C ILE A 5 -8.65 -10.92 -18.08
N ALA A 6 -8.69 -10.16 -19.17
CA ALA A 6 -7.52 -9.80 -19.95
C ALA A 6 -6.82 -8.61 -19.28
N TRP A 7 -5.93 -8.93 -18.33
CA TRP A 7 -5.10 -7.94 -17.66
C TRP A 7 -4.07 -7.34 -18.62
N GLN A 8 -3.86 -6.03 -18.55
CA GLN A 8 -2.80 -5.32 -19.25
C GLN A 8 -1.61 -5.11 -18.32
N ASP A 9 -0.40 -5.30 -18.85
CA ASP A 9 0.84 -5.15 -18.10
C ASP A 9 1.14 -3.66 -17.89
N THR A 10 1.15 -3.21 -16.64
CA THR A 10 1.50 -1.83 -16.28
C THR A 10 2.96 -1.73 -15.86
N ALA A 11 3.43 -2.69 -15.08
CA ALA A 11 4.83 -2.84 -14.70
C ALA A 11 5.09 -4.30 -14.32
N LEU A 12 6.23 -4.86 -14.72
CA LEU A 12 6.55 -6.26 -14.50
C LEU A 12 7.89 -6.39 -13.79
N GLY A 13 7.93 -7.20 -12.74
CA GLY A 13 9.17 -7.62 -12.11
C GLY A 13 9.99 -6.49 -11.49
N ILE A 14 9.34 -5.43 -11.01
CA ILE A 14 10.01 -4.25 -10.43
C ILE A 14 10.16 -4.40 -8.92
N ASP A 15 11.12 -3.68 -8.34
CA ASP A 15 11.31 -3.63 -6.89
C ASP A 15 10.17 -2.88 -6.16
N GLY A 16 10.01 -3.13 -4.86
CA GLY A 16 8.99 -2.51 -4.01
C GLY A 16 8.93 -0.97 -4.11
N PRO A 17 10.04 -0.24 -3.94
CA PRO A 17 10.07 1.22 -4.13
C PRO A 17 9.60 1.70 -5.51
N SER A 18 10.06 1.06 -6.59
CA SER A 18 9.59 1.37 -7.95
C SER A 18 8.08 1.08 -8.09
N ALA A 19 7.59 0.01 -7.49
CA ALA A 19 6.17 -0.33 -7.50
C ALA A 19 5.32 0.69 -6.73
N ASP A 20 5.80 1.15 -5.58
CA ASP A 20 5.17 2.22 -4.81
C ASP A 20 5.09 3.51 -5.65
N ALA A 21 6.15 3.87 -6.38
CA ALA A 21 6.13 5.04 -7.28
C ALA A 21 5.09 4.91 -8.41
N VAL A 22 4.98 3.73 -9.03
CA VAL A 22 3.96 3.46 -10.06
C VAL A 22 2.57 3.62 -9.45
N LEU A 23 2.30 3.03 -8.29
CA LEU A 23 1.01 3.19 -7.59
C LEU A 23 0.72 4.64 -7.15
N ASP A 24 1.75 5.38 -6.76
CA ASP A 24 1.65 6.78 -6.38
C ASP A 24 1.41 7.70 -7.58
N SER A 25 1.59 7.23 -8.82
CA SER A 25 1.14 7.93 -10.02
C SER A 25 -0.34 7.66 -10.40
N MET A 26 -0.93 6.54 -9.96
CA MET A 26 -2.30 6.14 -10.30
C MET A 26 -3.37 6.99 -9.59
N LYS A 27 -4.67 6.85 -9.86
CA LYS A 27 -5.70 7.50 -9.02
C LYS A 27 -5.82 6.83 -7.66
N SER A 28 -6.55 7.46 -6.75
CA SER A 28 -6.90 6.80 -5.49
C SER A 28 -7.66 5.51 -5.75
N TYR A 29 -7.25 4.47 -5.03
CA TYR A 29 -7.80 3.13 -5.11
C TYR A 29 -7.89 2.55 -3.70
N GLU A 30 -8.67 1.48 -3.59
CA GLU A 30 -8.70 0.61 -2.42
C GLU A 30 -8.35 -0.83 -2.76
N ILE A 31 -7.94 -1.60 -1.77
CA ILE A 31 -7.63 -3.03 -1.94
C ILE A 31 -8.89 -3.80 -1.54
N THR A 32 -9.53 -4.45 -2.49
CA THR A 32 -10.76 -5.23 -2.26
C THR A 32 -10.47 -6.69 -1.95
N LYS A 33 -9.30 -7.20 -2.36
CA LYS A 33 -8.87 -8.56 -2.07
C LYS A 33 -7.37 -8.59 -1.80
N SER A 34 -6.94 -9.39 -0.83
CA SER A 34 -5.52 -9.64 -0.55
C SER A 34 -5.33 -11.07 -0.07
N ASN A 35 -4.89 -11.95 -0.96
CA ASN A 35 -4.67 -13.36 -0.67
C ASN A 35 -3.20 -13.72 -0.82
N THR A 36 -2.75 -14.70 -0.04
CA THR A 36 -1.45 -15.34 -0.23
C THR A 36 -1.65 -16.65 -0.98
N MET A 37 -0.84 -16.91 -2.00
CA MET A 37 -0.91 -18.12 -2.83
C MET A 37 0.48 -18.59 -3.24
N ALA A 38 0.59 -19.78 -3.85
CA ALA A 38 1.86 -20.26 -4.40
C ALA A 38 2.40 -19.24 -5.41
N CYS A 39 3.70 -18.95 -5.34
CA CYS A 39 4.33 -18.02 -6.27
C CYS A 39 4.40 -18.64 -7.66
N THR A 40 3.91 -17.90 -8.65
CA THR A 40 4.00 -18.26 -10.06
C THR A 40 4.65 -17.15 -10.89
N MET A 41 5.21 -16.13 -10.23
CA MET A 41 5.77 -14.96 -10.89
C MET A 41 7.25 -15.11 -11.23
N CYS A 42 8.03 -15.66 -10.29
CA CYS A 42 9.48 -15.81 -10.46
C CYS A 42 9.84 -17.28 -10.70
N SER A 43 10.95 -17.50 -11.41
CA SER A 43 11.46 -18.82 -11.78
C SER A 43 12.25 -19.52 -10.67
N ASP A 44 12.00 -19.17 -9.40
CA ASP A 44 12.69 -19.79 -8.27
C ASP A 44 12.30 -21.27 -8.15
N LEU A 45 13.29 -22.11 -7.87
CA LEU A 45 13.12 -23.56 -7.77
C LEU A 45 12.45 -23.95 -6.44
N GLU A 46 12.65 -23.17 -5.39
CA GLU A 46 12.11 -23.47 -4.07
C GLU A 46 10.65 -22.98 -3.97
N PRO A 47 9.70 -23.85 -3.58
CA PRO A 47 8.31 -23.46 -3.37
C PRO A 47 8.20 -22.35 -2.34
N HIS A 48 7.62 -21.23 -2.74
CA HIS A 48 7.37 -20.11 -1.85
C HIS A 48 6.04 -19.42 -2.22
N LYS A 49 5.72 -18.37 -1.48
CA LYS A 49 4.42 -17.70 -1.57
C LYS A 49 4.55 -16.35 -2.28
N MET A 50 3.50 -15.97 -3.01
CA MET A 50 3.27 -14.61 -3.47
C MET A 50 1.99 -14.07 -2.86
N ARG A 51 1.87 -12.75 -2.81
CA ARG A 51 0.67 -12.06 -2.37
C ARG A 51 -0.03 -11.42 -3.56
N TYR A 52 -1.25 -11.89 -3.81
CA TYR A 52 -2.15 -11.41 -4.85
C TYR A 52 -3.12 -10.39 -4.26
N ARG A 53 -3.20 -9.19 -4.85
CA ARG A 53 -4.08 -8.11 -4.39
C ARG A 53 -4.89 -7.52 -5.54
N LEU A 54 -6.21 -7.45 -5.36
CA LEU A 54 -7.09 -6.73 -6.28
C LEU A 54 -7.38 -5.34 -5.73
N ARG A 55 -7.53 -4.40 -6.67
CA ARG A 55 -7.77 -2.99 -6.40
C ARG A 55 -8.93 -2.49 -7.26
N GLU A 56 -9.73 -1.62 -6.69
CA GLU A 56 -10.79 -0.90 -7.38
C GLU A 56 -10.60 0.60 -7.21
N CYS A 57 -11.13 1.37 -8.15
CA CYS A 57 -11.05 2.82 -8.12
C CYS A 57 -11.81 3.38 -6.90
N ASN A 58 -11.18 4.28 -6.15
CA ASN A 58 -11.77 5.00 -5.02
C ASN A 58 -11.50 6.51 -5.19
N SER A 59 -11.69 6.97 -6.43
CA SER A 59 -11.51 8.37 -6.83
C SER A 59 -12.85 9.07 -6.76
N GLN A 60 -12.97 10.09 -5.91
CA GLN A 60 -14.19 10.90 -5.79
C GLN A 60 -14.54 11.56 -7.12
N MET A 61 -13.53 11.92 -7.93
CA MET A 61 -13.76 12.46 -9.27
C MET A 61 -14.39 11.42 -10.21
N CYS A 62 -14.05 10.15 -10.08
CA CYS A 62 -14.65 9.08 -10.88
C CYS A 62 -16.05 8.73 -10.38
N GLU A 63 -16.25 8.76 -9.07
CA GLU A 63 -17.55 8.54 -8.42
C GLU A 63 -18.55 9.65 -8.79
N SER A 64 -18.14 10.92 -8.80
CA SER A 64 -19.02 12.03 -9.18
C SER A 64 -19.30 12.13 -10.68
N ALA A 65 -18.49 11.49 -11.53
CA ALA A 65 -18.59 11.61 -12.98
C ALA A 65 -19.62 10.63 -13.60
N SER A 66 -20.11 9.65 -12.86
CA SER A 66 -21.06 8.64 -13.35
C SER A 66 -21.86 8.02 -12.22
N GLU A 67 -23.11 7.66 -12.49
CA GLU A 67 -23.96 6.88 -11.58
C GLU A 67 -23.49 5.42 -11.44
N PHE A 68 -22.69 4.95 -12.40
CA PHE A 68 -22.12 3.60 -12.40
C PHE A 68 -20.71 3.57 -11.80
N ALA A 69 -20.39 2.45 -11.14
CA ALA A 69 -19.06 2.19 -10.63
C ALA A 69 -17.98 2.31 -11.72
N CYS A 70 -16.85 2.89 -11.35
CA CYS A 70 -15.72 3.06 -12.25
C CYS A 70 -15.20 1.70 -12.75
N GLY A 71 -15.03 1.57 -14.07
CA GLY A 71 -14.62 0.32 -14.72
C GLY A 71 -13.16 -0.08 -14.48
N TRP A 72 -12.32 0.84 -14.00
CA TRP A 72 -10.91 0.57 -13.74
C TRP A 72 -10.72 -0.41 -12.59
N ARG A 73 -9.86 -1.40 -12.82
CA ARG A 73 -9.39 -2.35 -11.81
C ARG A 73 -7.89 -2.53 -11.89
N GLY A 74 -7.27 -2.72 -10.74
CA GLY A 74 -5.86 -3.04 -10.60
C GLY A 74 -5.66 -4.44 -10.02
N ASN A 75 -4.63 -5.12 -10.47
CA ASN A 75 -4.09 -6.32 -9.87
C ASN A 75 -2.62 -6.08 -9.54
N MET A 76 -2.21 -6.48 -8.35
CA MET A 76 -0.82 -6.48 -7.93
C MET A 76 -0.46 -7.84 -7.38
N VAL A 77 0.68 -8.34 -7.81
CA VAL A 77 1.27 -9.56 -7.28
C VAL A 77 2.67 -9.23 -6.77
N THR A 78 2.96 -9.67 -5.54
CA THR A 78 4.25 -9.45 -4.88
C THR A 78 4.83 -10.79 -4.49
N CYS A 79 6.02 -11.12 -4.97
CA CYS A 79 6.78 -12.28 -4.50
C CYS A 79 7.21 -12.05 -3.04
N LEU A 80 6.88 -12.96 -2.11
CA LEU A 80 7.24 -12.78 -0.70
C LEU A 80 8.68 -13.21 -0.39
N LYS A 81 9.40 -13.76 -1.37
CA LYS A 81 10.82 -14.15 -1.23
C LYS A 81 11.74 -13.03 -1.72
N ASN A 82 11.47 -12.53 -2.92
CA ASN A 82 12.36 -11.58 -3.61
C ASN A 82 11.86 -10.13 -3.54
N ASP A 83 10.67 -9.90 -2.97
CA ASP A 83 9.97 -8.60 -2.93
C ASP A 83 9.73 -7.97 -4.32
N GLU A 84 9.81 -8.79 -5.37
CA GLU A 84 9.53 -8.41 -6.74
C GLU A 84 8.02 -8.25 -6.95
N VAL A 85 7.63 -7.18 -7.64
CA VAL A 85 6.25 -6.76 -7.83
C VAL A 85 5.90 -6.66 -9.31
N SER A 86 4.76 -7.22 -9.68
CA SER A 86 4.12 -6.96 -10.98
C SER A 86 2.75 -6.33 -10.78
N ILE A 87 2.46 -5.32 -11.59
CA ILE A 87 1.24 -4.52 -11.55
C ILE A 87 0.55 -4.65 -12.91
N TYR A 88 -0.74 -4.94 -12.84
CA TYR A 88 -1.59 -5.06 -14.01
C TYR A 88 -2.85 -4.22 -13.83
N THR A 89 -3.40 -3.74 -14.93
CA THR A 89 -4.65 -2.97 -14.93
C THR A 89 -5.62 -3.50 -15.97
N VAL A 90 -6.91 -3.21 -15.80
CA VAL A 90 -7.94 -3.47 -16.81
C VAL A 90 -9.03 -2.42 -16.69
N GLY A 91 -9.67 -2.10 -17.81
CA GLY A 91 -10.68 -1.05 -17.89
C GLY A 91 -10.09 0.34 -17.74
N GLU A 92 -10.95 1.35 -17.85
CA GLU A 92 -10.56 2.75 -17.81
C GLU A 92 -11.24 3.47 -16.64
N HIS A 93 -10.60 4.55 -16.20
CA HIS A 93 -11.22 5.46 -15.26
C HIS A 93 -12.35 6.23 -15.93
N THR A 94 -13.45 6.46 -15.20
CA THR A 94 -14.60 7.24 -15.68
C THR A 94 -14.20 8.66 -16.10
N THR A 95 -13.19 9.21 -15.43
CA THR A 95 -12.64 10.53 -15.75
C THR A 95 -11.12 10.51 -15.66
N GLN A 96 -10.47 11.37 -16.44
CA GLN A 96 -9.03 11.62 -16.37
C GLN A 96 -8.65 12.60 -15.26
N ALA A 97 -9.59 13.34 -14.67
CA ALA A 97 -9.33 14.31 -13.60
C ALA A 97 -8.69 13.70 -12.34
N SER A 98 -7.53 14.22 -11.91
CA SER A 98 -6.84 13.72 -10.72
C SER A 98 -7.69 13.89 -9.46
N SER A 99 -7.59 12.94 -8.53
CA SER A 99 -8.29 12.98 -7.23
C SER A 99 -7.27 13.15 -6.11
N PRO A 100 -7.57 13.96 -5.08
CA PRO A 100 -6.73 14.06 -3.89
C PRO A 100 -6.52 12.67 -3.27
N LYS A 101 -5.25 12.30 -3.06
CA LYS A 101 -4.92 11.04 -2.38
C LYS A 101 -4.82 11.27 -0.89
N LYS A 102 -5.32 10.29 -0.12
CA LYS A 102 -4.99 10.22 1.30
C LYS A 102 -3.47 10.11 1.44
N LYS A 103 -2.87 11.00 2.23
CA LYS A 103 -1.43 11.00 2.57
C LYS A 103 -1.10 9.68 3.28
N LYS A 104 -0.25 8.85 2.67
CA LYS A 104 0.17 7.52 3.18
C LYS A 104 1.63 7.57 3.59
N LEU A 105 2.01 6.68 4.52
CA LEU A 105 3.42 6.48 4.86
C LEU A 105 4.12 5.76 3.70
N THR A 106 5.17 6.39 3.16
CA THR A 106 6.06 5.77 2.17
C THR A 106 6.84 4.61 2.80
N SER A 107 7.46 3.74 1.97
CA SER A 107 8.30 2.65 2.49
C SER A 107 9.44 3.18 3.38
N THR A 108 10.11 4.25 2.96
CA THR A 108 11.18 4.92 3.73
C THR A 108 10.66 5.51 5.05
N GLN A 109 9.50 6.17 5.03
CA GLN A 109 8.88 6.69 6.25
C GLN A 109 8.46 5.56 7.21
N LYS A 110 7.97 4.44 6.69
CA LYS A 110 7.64 3.26 7.51
C LYS A 110 8.89 2.68 8.18
N ALA A 111 10.00 2.55 7.44
CA ALA A 111 11.27 2.08 8.01
C ALA A 111 11.73 3.00 9.14
N PHE A 112 11.69 4.31 8.92
CA PHE A 112 12.01 5.30 9.96
C PHE A 112 11.05 5.22 11.16
N CYS A 113 9.76 5.03 10.93
CA CYS A 113 8.79 4.87 12.01
C CYS A 113 9.03 3.59 12.84
N ARG A 114 9.51 2.50 12.22
CA ARG A 114 9.85 1.26 12.94
C ARG A 114 11.06 1.46 13.86
N ASP A 115 12.13 2.03 13.33
CA ASP A 115 13.34 2.38 14.08
C ASP A 115 13.02 3.24 15.32
N LEU A 116 12.23 4.31 15.15
CA LEU A 116 11.82 5.14 16.27
C LEU A 116 10.84 4.45 17.24
N ALA A 117 10.06 3.48 16.76
CA ALA A 117 9.17 2.68 17.59
C ALA A 117 9.93 1.68 18.46
N GLU A 118 11.03 1.10 17.95
CA GLU A 118 11.97 0.27 18.72
C GLU A 118 12.60 1.06 19.87
N HIS A 119 12.84 2.36 19.67
CA HIS A 119 13.25 3.29 20.73
C HIS A 119 12.10 3.81 21.61
N HIS A 120 10.93 3.17 21.56
CA HIS A 120 9.74 3.50 22.36
C HIS A 120 9.27 4.98 22.24
N LEU A 121 9.57 5.64 21.12
CA LEU A 121 9.07 6.99 20.90
C LEU A 121 7.56 6.99 20.65
N ARG A 122 6.86 7.94 21.28
CA ARG A 122 5.41 8.10 21.09
C ARG A 122 5.10 8.49 19.63
N PRO A 123 3.99 8.00 19.03
CA PRO A 123 3.64 8.29 17.64
C PRO A 123 3.60 9.78 17.26
N MET A 124 3.17 10.65 18.19
CA MET A 124 3.22 12.11 17.97
C MET A 124 4.66 12.61 17.77
N ARG A 125 5.59 12.17 18.64
CA ARG A 125 7.01 12.52 18.52
C ARG A 125 7.61 11.97 17.24
N ILE A 126 7.25 10.75 16.86
CA ILE A 126 7.67 10.14 15.58
C ILE A 126 7.22 11.01 14.41
N ARG A 127 5.95 11.46 14.37
CA ARG A 127 5.43 12.34 13.30
C ARG A 127 6.18 13.68 13.21
N HIS A 128 6.47 14.33 14.34
CA HIS A 128 7.25 15.58 14.33
C HIS A 128 8.73 15.39 13.95
N THR A 129 9.34 14.28 14.34
CA THR A 129 10.72 13.97 13.94
C THR A 129 10.78 13.61 12.45
N MET A 130 9.75 12.93 11.93
CA MET A 130 9.61 12.63 10.50
C MET A 130 9.55 13.92 9.66
N ALA A 131 8.78 14.93 10.09
CA ALA A 131 8.71 16.22 9.40
C ALA A 131 10.10 16.84 9.20
N ARG A 132 10.91 16.85 10.27
CA ARG A 132 12.29 17.35 10.24
C ARG A 132 13.24 16.47 9.43
N LYS A 133 13.09 15.15 9.50
CA LYS A 133 13.98 14.20 8.83
C LYS A 133 13.83 14.21 7.32
N PHE A 134 12.60 14.40 6.83
CA PHE A 134 12.27 14.38 5.41
C PHE A 134 12.05 15.78 4.82
N ASP A 135 12.35 16.84 5.58
CA ASP A 135 12.11 18.24 5.19
C ASP A 135 10.69 18.46 4.63
N THR A 136 9.70 17.97 5.38
CA THR A 136 8.28 18.01 5.00
C THR A 136 7.48 18.77 6.03
N LEU A 137 6.52 19.57 5.56
CA LEU A 137 5.58 20.24 6.46
C LEU A 137 4.73 19.22 7.20
N LEU A 138 4.39 19.51 8.46
CA LEU A 138 3.60 18.60 9.28
C LEU A 138 2.21 18.34 8.68
N GLU A 139 1.65 19.31 7.96
CA GLU A 139 0.39 19.18 7.24
C GLU A 139 0.48 18.23 6.04
N ASP A 140 1.66 18.08 5.45
CA ASP A 140 1.95 17.19 4.32
C ASP A 140 2.29 15.76 4.71
N LEU A 141 2.48 15.52 5.99
CA LEU A 141 2.57 14.18 6.52
C LEU A 141 1.21 13.51 6.66
N PRO A 142 1.18 12.16 6.65
CA PRO A 142 0.00 11.41 7.04
C PRO A 142 -0.57 11.87 8.38
N ALA A 143 -1.88 11.72 8.52
CA ALA A 143 -2.57 12.04 9.77
C ALA A 143 -1.94 11.27 10.94
N LEU A 144 -1.99 11.86 12.14
CA LEU A 144 -1.45 11.23 13.34
C LEU A 144 -2.03 9.83 13.56
N SER A 145 -3.33 9.64 13.30
CA SER A 145 -4.00 8.34 13.39
C SER A 145 -3.36 7.28 12.50
N THR A 146 -2.90 7.66 11.30
CA THR A 146 -2.18 6.76 10.40
C THR A 146 -0.84 6.33 10.99
N VAL A 147 -0.07 7.28 11.55
CA VAL A 147 1.21 6.98 12.21
C VAL A 147 0.99 6.12 13.47
N GLN A 148 -0.01 6.46 14.29
CA GLN A 148 -0.39 5.70 15.48
C GLN A 148 -0.75 4.26 15.13
N ASN A 149 -1.63 4.05 14.16
CA ASN A 149 -2.05 2.71 13.75
C ASN A 149 -0.86 1.87 13.28
N PHE A 150 0.03 2.45 12.48
CA PHE A 150 1.22 1.77 11.98
C PHE A 150 2.20 1.39 13.11
N VAL A 151 2.55 2.35 13.97
CA VAL A 151 3.48 2.15 15.09
C VAL A 151 2.92 1.15 16.10
N ASN A 152 1.64 1.28 16.46
CA ASN A 152 0.99 0.37 17.41
C ASN A 152 0.91 -1.05 16.87
N HIS A 153 0.60 -1.23 15.58
CA HIS A 153 0.63 -2.56 14.96
C HIS A 153 2.04 -3.16 15.01
N HIS A 154 3.06 -2.39 14.62
CA HIS A 154 4.44 -2.86 14.65
C HIS A 154 4.89 -3.25 16.06
N ALA A 155 4.57 -2.43 17.07
CA ALA A 155 4.91 -2.69 18.47
C ALA A 155 4.24 -3.98 19.00
N ARG A 156 2.95 -4.21 18.71
CA ARG A 156 2.25 -5.44 19.10
C ARG A 156 2.84 -6.68 18.42
N SER A 157 3.12 -6.59 17.12
CA SER A 157 3.57 -7.75 16.33
C SER A 157 5.05 -8.10 16.52
N ASN A 158 5.91 -7.13 16.86
CA ASN A 158 7.37 -7.33 16.84
C ASN A 158 8.08 -6.97 18.15
N LEU A 159 7.49 -6.11 19.00
CA LEU A 159 8.12 -5.64 20.24
C LEU A 159 7.51 -6.27 21.49
N GLY A 160 6.62 -7.26 21.34
CA GLY A 160 6.04 -7.99 22.47
C GLY A 160 5.12 -7.17 23.38
N ASN A 161 4.66 -5.98 22.96
CA ASN A 161 3.70 -5.15 23.70
C ASN A 161 2.27 -5.74 23.64
N ASN A 162 2.13 -6.95 24.18
CA ASN A 162 0.86 -7.68 24.36
C ASN A 162 0.34 -7.56 25.79
N ASP A 163 0.64 -6.48 26.50
CA ASP A 163 0.04 -6.21 27.80
C ASP A 163 -1.47 -5.93 27.60
N ARG A 164 -2.25 -7.00 27.64
CA ARG A 164 -3.64 -6.96 28.07
C ARG A 164 -3.62 -6.42 29.49
N VAL A 165 -4.26 -5.28 29.69
CA VAL A 165 -4.74 -4.90 31.01
C VAL A 165 -5.82 -5.93 31.34
N ASP A 166 -5.50 -6.87 32.24
CA ASP A 166 -6.55 -7.64 32.89
C ASP A 166 -7.23 -6.68 33.88
N ASP A 167 -8.56 -6.58 33.75
CA ASP A 167 -9.45 -5.73 34.56
C ASP A 167 -9.39 -6.06 36.06
#